data_AF-A0AA38HIU1-F1
#
_entry.id   AF-A0AA38HIU1-F1
#
_cell.length_a   1.000
_cell.length_b   1.000
_cell.length_c   1.000
_cell.angle_alpha   90.00
_cell.angle_beta   90.00
_cell.angle_gamma   90.00
#
_symmetry.space_group_name_H-M   'P 1'
#
loop_
_entity.id
_entity.type
_entity.pdbx_description
1 polymer ?
#
loop_
_entity_poly.entity_id
_entity_poly.type
_entity_poly.pdbx_seq_one_letter_code
_entity_poly.pdbx_strand_id
1 'polypeptide(L)'
;MEILEDSDPIKDQQKRLEAARLYSKNFVDKKHTFAKIYEGIINRGVEGNKLRDYPSNLESSLSGDNVSKEIYLKLLEVGSKTIAPFQRFCLITKNHYGLEKYYPTDRQLKLVKEYNRTFSVDEAKEIILEAMKPMGQEYAEKLAIA
;
A
#
# COMPACT_ATOMS: atom_id res chain seq x y z
N MET A 1 -6.40 4.54 14.47
CA MET A 1 -6.93 4.59 13.09
C MET A 1 -8.11 5.52 12.99
N GLU A 2 -8.99 5.57 14.00
CA GLU A 2 -10.17 6.46 14.04
C GLU A 2 -9.90 7.92 13.67
N ILE A 3 -8.83 8.54 14.19
CA ILE A 3 -8.52 9.95 13.85
C ILE A 3 -8.13 10.14 12.38
N LEU A 4 -7.64 9.12 11.68
CA LEU A 4 -7.23 9.24 10.27
C LEU A 4 -8.39 8.94 9.32
N GLU A 5 -9.28 8.02 9.70
CA GLU A 5 -10.35 7.52 8.83
C GLU A 5 -11.70 8.19 9.08
N ASP A 6 -12.07 8.37 10.36
CA ASP A 6 -13.43 8.71 10.78
C ASP A 6 -13.56 10.12 11.39
N SER A 7 -12.45 10.87 11.47
CA SER A 7 -12.43 12.27 11.94
C SER A 7 -13.19 13.24 11.02
N ASP A 8 -13.49 14.44 11.53
CA ASP A 8 -14.05 15.50 10.69
C ASP A 8 -13.01 15.90 9.60
N PRO A 9 -13.35 15.78 8.30
CA PRO A 9 -12.42 16.04 7.21
C PRO A 9 -11.81 17.44 7.25
N ILE A 10 -12.56 18.46 7.71
CA ILE A 10 -12.12 19.85 7.70
C ILE A 10 -11.58 20.23 9.08
N LYS A 11 -12.38 20.04 10.13
CA LYS A 11 -12.07 20.53 11.49
C LYS A 11 -10.89 19.81 12.12
N ASP A 12 -10.69 18.52 11.79
CA ASP A 12 -9.64 17.70 12.39
C ASP A 12 -8.41 17.50 11.49
N GLN A 13 -8.33 18.19 10.34
CA GLN A 13 -7.20 18.04 9.42
C GLN A 13 -5.84 18.32 10.10
N GLN A 14 -5.76 19.33 10.96
CA GLN A 14 -4.55 19.61 11.74
C GLN A 14 -4.25 18.53 12.78
N LYS A 15 -5.27 17.94 13.39
CA LYS A 15 -5.08 16.83 14.33
C LYS A 15 -4.55 15.59 13.62
N ARG A 16 -5.00 15.31 12.39
CA ARG A 16 -4.45 14.22 11.55
C ARG A 16 -2.97 14.43 11.26
N LEU A 17 -2.58 15.66 10.89
CA LEU A 17 -1.19 16.03 10.65
C LEU A 17 -0.33 15.86 11.92
N GLU A 18 -0.83 16.35 13.06
CA GLU A 18 -0.12 16.22 14.33
C GLU A 18 0.03 14.76 14.77
N ALA A 19 -1.02 13.96 14.62
CA ALA A 19 -0.97 12.53 14.90
C ALA A 19 0.08 11.83 14.01
N ALA A 20 0.13 12.13 12.71
CA ALA A 20 1.13 11.58 11.80
C ALA A 20 2.56 12.02 12.16
N ARG A 21 2.73 13.27 12.59
CA ARG A 21 4.01 13.79 13.07
C ARG A 21 4.47 13.11 14.35
N LEU A 22 3.58 12.95 15.34
CA LEU A 22 3.88 12.27 16.60
C LEU A 22 4.21 10.78 16.38
N TYR A 23 3.45 10.12 15.49
CA TYR A 23 3.73 8.74 15.09
C TYR A 23 5.13 8.58 14.50
N SER A 24 5.53 9.48 13.60
CA SER A 24 6.83 9.43 12.93
C SER A 24 7.98 10.00 13.76
N LYS A 25 7.71 10.79 14.81
CA LYS A 25 8.72 11.49 15.61
C LYS A 25 9.84 10.58 16.10
N ASN A 26 9.50 9.45 16.72
CA ASN A 26 10.49 8.52 17.25
C ASN A 26 11.43 7.94 16.18
N PHE A 27 10.93 7.78 14.94
CA PHE A 27 11.73 7.33 13.81
C PHE A 27 12.64 8.44 13.30
N VAL A 28 12.10 9.65 13.16
CA VAL A 28 12.83 10.83 12.70
C VAL A 28 13.96 11.20 13.67
N ASP A 29 13.69 11.18 14.98
CA ASP A 29 14.68 11.48 16.02
C ASP A 29 15.85 10.47 16.01
N LYS A 30 15.60 9.24 15.56
CA LYS A 30 16.60 8.16 15.44
C LYS A 30 17.09 7.93 14.01
N LYS A 31 16.83 8.86 13.08
CA LYS A 31 17.15 8.69 11.65
C LYS A 31 18.60 8.29 11.38
N HIS A 32 19.56 8.78 12.17
CA HIS A 32 20.99 8.45 12.00
C HIS A 32 21.30 7.01 12.37
N THR A 33 20.70 6.50 13.45
CA THR A 33 20.81 5.07 13.84
C THR A 33 20.20 4.17 12.77
N PHE A 34 18.99 4.50 12.30
CA PHE A 34 18.36 3.75 11.22
C PHE A 34 19.20 3.77 9.92
N ALA A 35 19.74 4.93 9.56
CA ALA A 35 20.63 5.05 8.40
C ALA A 35 21.88 4.18 8.55
N LYS A 36 22.51 4.14 9.74
CA LYS A 36 23.70 3.31 9.99
C LYS A 36 23.40 1.82 9.97
N ILE A 37 22.27 1.40 10.54
CA ILE A 37 21.82 0.00 10.45
C ILE A 37 21.56 -0.37 8.98
N TYR A 38 20.87 0.49 8.24
CA TYR A 38 20.54 0.26 6.83
C TYR A 38 21.79 0.22 5.94
N GLU A 39 22.78 1.08 6.18
CA GLU A 39 24.10 1.03 5.54
C GLU A 39 24.78 -0.33 5.78
N GLY A 40 24.76 -0.84 7.02
CA GLY A 40 25.29 -2.17 7.34
C GLY A 40 24.58 -3.30 6.57
N ILE A 41 23.25 -3.22 6.45
CA ILE A 41 22.45 -4.19 5.66
C ILE A 41 22.83 -4.14 4.18
N ILE A 42 22.94 -2.93 3.60
CA ILE A 42 23.34 -2.75 2.20
C ILE A 42 24.74 -3.33 1.98
N ASN A 43 25.71 -3.00 2.83
CA ASN A 43 27.09 -3.47 2.69
C ASN A 43 27.17 -5.00 2.77
N ARG A 44 26.46 -5.62 3.73
CA ARG A 44 26.34 -7.08 3.81
C ARG A 44 25.77 -7.67 2.52
N GLY A 45 24.74 -7.04 1.95
CA GLY A 45 24.14 -7.45 0.68
C GLY A 45 25.12 -7.36 -0.48
N VAL A 46 25.81 -6.22 -0.63
CA VAL A 46 26.80 -5.98 -1.70
C VAL A 46 27.91 -7.02 -1.66
N GLU A 47 28.55 -7.24 -0.50
CA GLU A 47 29.63 -8.22 -0.37
C GLU A 47 29.13 -9.65 -0.57
N GLY A 48 27.96 -9.98 -0.02
CA GLY A 48 27.34 -11.31 -0.19
C GLY A 48 26.96 -11.62 -1.64
N ASN A 49 26.64 -10.60 -2.44
CA ASN A 49 26.28 -10.75 -3.84
C ASN A 49 27.49 -10.84 -4.75
N LYS A 50 28.56 -10.09 -4.44
CA LYS A 50 29.87 -10.26 -5.11
C LYS A 50 30.41 -11.68 -4.96
N LEU A 51 30.33 -12.26 -3.76
CA LEU A 51 30.78 -13.63 -3.50
C LEU A 51 30.00 -14.71 -4.26
N ARG A 52 28.83 -14.37 -4.81
CA ARG A 52 27.95 -15.27 -5.57
C ARG A 52 27.85 -14.87 -7.04
N ASP A 53 28.75 -14.00 -7.50
CA ASP A 53 28.82 -13.51 -8.87
C ASP A 53 27.53 -12.84 -9.38
N TYR A 54 26.73 -12.25 -8.48
CA TYR A 54 25.56 -11.46 -8.90
C TYR A 54 26.00 -10.04 -9.34
N PRO A 55 25.51 -9.54 -10.49
CA PRO A 55 25.87 -8.21 -11.00
C PRO A 55 25.36 -7.06 -10.13
N SER A 56 24.26 -7.26 -9.39
CA SER A 56 23.73 -6.29 -8.44
C SER A 56 22.87 -6.93 -7.36
N ASN A 57 22.57 -6.15 -6.32
CA ASN A 57 21.61 -6.55 -5.29
C ASN A 57 20.19 -6.78 -5.85
N LEU A 58 19.80 -6.04 -6.89
CA LEU A 58 18.50 -6.19 -7.53
C LEU A 58 18.42 -7.54 -8.26
N GLU A 59 19.42 -7.85 -9.10
CA GLU A 59 19.47 -9.11 -9.83
C GLU A 59 19.55 -10.32 -8.88
N SER A 60 20.29 -10.20 -7.77
CA SER A 60 20.29 -11.24 -6.74
C SER A 60 18.90 -11.47 -6.14
N SER A 61 18.21 -10.40 -5.76
CA SER A 61 16.88 -10.48 -5.13
C SER A 61 15.80 -11.05 -6.06
N LEU A 62 15.91 -10.80 -7.37
CA LEU A 62 14.95 -11.28 -8.37
C LEU A 62 15.22 -12.70 -8.85
N SER A 63 16.45 -13.21 -8.65
CA SER A 63 16.87 -14.50 -9.20
C SER A 63 16.09 -15.70 -8.65
N GLY A 64 15.61 -15.64 -7.40
CA GLY A 64 14.84 -16.71 -6.77
C GLY A 64 13.52 -17.02 -7.49
N ASP A 65 12.92 -16.00 -8.11
CA ASP A 65 11.67 -16.11 -8.88
C ASP A 65 11.93 -16.11 -10.39
N ASN A 66 13.19 -16.21 -10.82
CA ASN A 66 13.61 -16.12 -12.22
C ASN A 66 13.10 -14.85 -12.94
N VAL A 67 13.07 -13.71 -12.22
CA VAL A 67 12.61 -12.42 -12.77
C VAL A 67 13.81 -11.63 -13.29
N SER A 68 13.71 -11.11 -14.51
CA SER A 68 14.76 -10.27 -15.09
C SER A 68 14.72 -8.84 -14.52
N LYS A 69 15.87 -8.18 -14.48
CA LYS A 69 15.97 -6.77 -14.08
C LYS A 69 15.11 -5.86 -14.96
N GLU A 70 15.02 -6.16 -16.25
CA GLU A 70 14.26 -5.40 -17.23
C GLU A 70 12.77 -5.39 -16.90
N ILE A 71 12.21 -6.52 -16.44
CA ILE A 71 10.81 -6.60 -15.99
C ILE A 71 10.57 -5.65 -14.81
N TYR A 72 11.46 -5.68 -13.81
CA TYR A 72 11.37 -4.79 -12.64
C TYR A 72 11.48 -3.31 -13.04
N LEU A 73 12.45 -2.95 -13.87
CA LEU A 73 12.62 -1.58 -14.35
C LEU A 73 11.43 -1.12 -15.21
N LYS A 74 10.84 -2.04 -15.98
CA LYS A 74 9.65 -1.73 -16.78
C LYS A 74 8.46 -1.38 -15.91
N LEU A 75 8.27 -2.07 -14.79
CA LEU A 75 7.23 -1.74 -13.82
C LEU A 75 7.40 -0.32 -13.27
N LEU A 76 8.61 0.07 -12.90
CA LEU A 76 8.90 1.43 -12.43
C LEU A 76 8.65 2.49 -13.49
N GLU A 77 9.07 2.23 -14.74
CA GLU A 77 8.86 3.12 -15.87
C GLU A 77 7.37 3.34 -16.14
N VAL A 78 6.61 2.25 -16.27
CA VAL A 78 5.16 2.31 -16.57
C VAL A 78 4.40 2.92 -15.41
N GLY A 79 4.69 2.52 -14.17
CA GLY A 79 4.05 3.07 -12.96
C GLY A 79 4.25 4.58 -12.85
N SER A 80 5.47 5.06 -13.11
CA SER A 80 5.78 6.50 -13.08
C SER A 80 5.02 7.28 -14.17
N LYS A 81 4.91 6.71 -15.38
CA LYS A 81 4.17 7.30 -16.50
C LYS A 81 2.66 7.27 -16.31
N THR A 82 2.14 6.37 -15.48
CA THR A 82 0.71 6.13 -15.28
C THR A 82 0.21 6.62 -13.91
N ILE A 83 0.88 7.60 -13.28
CA ILE A 83 0.52 8.11 -11.95
C ILE A 83 -0.80 8.92 -11.93
N ALA A 84 -1.34 9.30 -13.09
CA ALA A 84 -2.51 10.16 -13.21
C ALA A 84 -3.78 9.64 -12.49
N PRO A 85 -4.14 8.34 -12.52
CA PRO A 85 -5.29 7.82 -11.78
C PRO A 85 -5.14 8.00 -10.26
N PHE A 86 -3.92 7.84 -9.72
CA PHE A 86 -3.65 8.10 -8.31
C PHE A 86 -3.83 9.58 -7.96
N GLN A 87 -3.32 10.48 -8.80
CA GLN A 87 -3.54 11.93 -8.63
C GLN A 87 -5.04 12.28 -8.69
N ARG A 88 -5.78 11.68 -9.63
CA ARG A 88 -7.23 11.83 -9.74
C ARG A 88 -7.96 11.35 -8.48
N PHE A 89 -7.56 10.22 -7.90
CA PHE A 89 -8.14 9.73 -6.64
C PHE A 89 -7.93 10.72 -5.48
N CYS A 90 -6.72 11.27 -5.34
CA CYS A 90 -6.44 12.31 -4.34
C CYS A 90 -7.30 13.57 -4.56
N LEU A 91 -7.49 14.00 -5.81
CA LEU A 91 -8.35 15.13 -6.16
C LEU A 91 -9.83 14.86 -5.88
N ILE A 92 -10.33 13.64 -6.14
CA ILE A 92 -11.70 13.25 -5.78
C ILE A 92 -11.91 13.43 -4.28
N THR A 93 -10.98 12.95 -3.46
CA THR A 93 -11.06 13.08 -2.00
C THR A 93 -11.01 14.55 -1.57
N LYS A 94 -10.09 15.34 -2.14
CA LYS A 94 -9.98 16.79 -1.89
C LYS A 94 -11.30 17.51 -2.18
N ASN A 95 -11.86 17.27 -3.35
CA ASN A 95 -13.08 17.93 -3.82
C ASN A 95 -14.32 17.48 -3.06
N HIS A 96 -14.43 16.19 -2.76
CA HIS A 96 -15.55 15.61 -2.02
C HIS A 96 -15.74 16.28 -0.64
N TYR A 97 -14.65 16.57 0.07
CA TYR A 97 -14.69 17.24 1.37
C TYR A 97 -14.45 18.75 1.33
N GLY A 98 -14.26 19.34 0.15
CA GLY A 98 -13.98 20.78 0.01
C GLY A 98 -12.69 21.24 0.70
N LEU A 99 -11.65 20.39 0.71
CA LEU A 99 -10.36 20.73 1.36
C LEU A 99 -9.62 21.80 0.56
N GLU A 100 -9.17 22.88 1.22
CA GLU A 100 -8.33 23.91 0.57
C GLU A 100 -6.97 23.33 0.13
N LYS A 101 -6.32 22.63 1.07
CA LYS A 101 -5.07 21.89 0.87
C LYS A 101 -5.29 20.41 1.15
N TYR A 102 -4.62 19.57 0.36
CA TYR A 102 -4.68 18.12 0.51
C TYR A 102 -3.35 17.61 1.06
N TYR A 103 -3.41 16.82 2.12
CA TYR A 103 -2.24 16.21 2.75
C TYR A 103 -2.28 14.67 2.63
N PRO A 104 -1.13 13.97 2.71
CA PRO A 104 -1.10 12.51 2.65
C PRO A 104 -1.98 11.81 3.69
N THR A 105 -2.23 12.45 4.83
CA THR A 105 -3.14 11.97 5.88
C THR A 105 -4.60 11.93 5.45
N ASP A 106 -5.01 12.80 4.51
CA ASP A 106 -6.38 12.88 4.03
C ASP A 106 -6.75 11.70 3.12
N ARG A 107 -5.75 10.95 2.64
CA ARG A 107 -5.95 9.73 1.85
C ARG A 107 -6.69 8.63 2.61
N GLN A 108 -6.65 8.66 3.94
CA GLN A 108 -7.29 7.65 4.78
C GLN A 108 -8.75 7.96 5.09
N LEU A 109 -9.24 9.16 4.78
CA LEU A 109 -10.63 9.53 5.02
C LEU A 109 -11.58 8.66 4.21
N LYS A 110 -12.60 8.12 4.88
CA LYS A 110 -13.63 7.28 4.24
C LYS A 110 -14.63 8.12 3.47
N LEU A 111 -14.60 8.02 2.13
CA LEU A 111 -15.58 8.66 1.25
C LEU A 111 -17.03 8.24 1.54
N VAL A 112 -17.23 7.06 2.15
CA VAL A 112 -18.53 6.58 2.61
C VAL A 112 -18.48 6.39 4.12
N LYS A 113 -19.25 7.19 4.87
CA LYS A 113 -19.24 7.18 6.34
C LYS A 113 -20.16 6.15 6.96
N GLU A 114 -21.21 5.74 6.27
CA GLU A 114 -22.27 4.89 6.81
C GLU A 114 -22.37 3.60 6.01
N TYR A 115 -21.50 2.64 6.33
CA TYR A 115 -21.63 1.27 5.84
C TYR A 115 -21.61 0.32 7.04
N ASN A 116 -22.77 0.19 7.68
CA ASN A 116 -22.96 -0.61 8.90
C ASN A 116 -23.61 -1.97 8.61
N ARG A 117 -23.57 -2.42 7.35
CA ARG A 117 -24.11 -3.73 6.99
C ARG A 117 -23.23 -4.80 7.60
N THR A 118 -23.85 -5.66 8.39
CA THR A 118 -23.24 -6.90 8.86
C THR A 118 -23.74 -8.05 7.98
N PHE A 119 -22.91 -9.07 7.84
CA PHE A 119 -23.22 -10.26 7.05
C PHE A 119 -23.09 -11.47 7.97
N SER A 120 -24.01 -12.42 7.85
CA SER A 120 -23.77 -13.75 8.40
C SER A 120 -22.65 -14.44 7.60
N VAL A 121 -22.04 -15.48 8.17
CA VAL A 121 -21.04 -16.27 7.44
C VAL A 121 -21.66 -16.88 6.18
N ASP A 122 -22.90 -17.37 6.27
CA ASP A 122 -23.60 -18.00 5.15
C ASP A 122 -23.92 -16.98 4.04
N GLU A 123 -24.41 -15.80 4.40
CA GLU A 123 -24.67 -14.71 3.44
C GLU A 123 -23.37 -14.28 2.73
N ALA A 124 -22.26 -14.18 3.47
CA ALA A 124 -20.97 -13.86 2.89
C ALA A 124 -20.48 -14.96 1.93
N LYS A 125 -20.66 -16.24 2.28
CA LYS A 125 -20.33 -17.37 1.40
C LYS A 125 -21.12 -17.32 0.10
N GLU A 126 -22.42 -17.09 0.18
CA GLU A 126 -23.28 -16.95 -1.01
C GLU A 126 -22.82 -15.81 -1.91
N ILE A 127 -22.59 -14.62 -1.35
CA ILE A 127 -22.12 -13.45 -2.12
C ILE A 127 -20.78 -13.74 -2.81
N ILE A 128 -19.84 -14.37 -2.09
CA ILE A 128 -18.53 -14.72 -2.64
C ILE A 128 -18.67 -15.73 -3.78
N LEU A 129 -19.44 -16.81 -3.60
CA LEU A 129 -19.63 -17.83 -4.63
C LEU A 129 -20.28 -17.24 -5.88
N GLU A 130 -21.29 -16.39 -5.71
CA GLU A 130 -21.93 -15.67 -6.81
C GLU A 130 -20.96 -14.74 -7.54
N ALA A 131 -20.16 -13.95 -6.81
CA ALA A 131 -19.18 -13.05 -7.40
C ALA A 131 -18.05 -13.78 -8.14
N MET A 132 -17.72 -15.01 -7.73
CA MET A 132 -16.65 -15.82 -8.31
C MET A 132 -17.08 -16.67 -9.52
N LYS A 133 -18.37 -16.72 -9.86
CA LYS A 133 -18.86 -17.42 -11.07
C LYS A 133 -18.06 -17.15 -12.36
N PRO A 134 -17.58 -15.92 -12.65
CA PRO A 134 -16.79 -15.65 -13.85
C PRO A 134 -15.45 -16.39 -13.93
N MET A 135 -14.94 -16.93 -12.81
CA MET A 135 -13.70 -17.74 -12.78
C MET A 135 -13.90 -19.16 -13.31
N GLY A 136 -15.15 -19.56 -13.60
CA GLY A 136 -15.50 -20.87 -14.11
C GLY A 136 -15.94 -21.85 -13.04
N GLN A 137 -16.57 -22.94 -13.50
CA GLN A 137 -17.22 -23.92 -12.64
C GLN A 137 -16.24 -24.64 -11.71
N GLU A 138 -15.07 -25.05 -12.22
CA GLU A 138 -14.06 -25.76 -11.42
C GLU A 138 -13.59 -24.92 -10.21
N TYR A 139 -13.43 -23.61 -10.40
CA TYR A 139 -13.03 -22.70 -9.32
C TYR A 139 -14.14 -22.57 -8.27
N ALA A 140 -15.38 -22.40 -8.71
CA ALA A 140 -16.54 -22.29 -7.82
C ALA A 140 -16.75 -23.56 -6.99
N GLU A 141 -16.58 -24.75 -7.59
CA GLU A 141 -16.69 -26.03 -6.90
C GLU A 141 -15.62 -26.20 -5.82
N LYS A 142 -14.36 -25.88 -6.13
CA LYS A 142 -13.28 -25.95 -5.14
C LYS A 142 -13.49 -24.95 -3.99
N LEU A 143 -14.00 -23.76 -4.29
CA LEU A 143 -14.28 -22.73 -3.30
C LEU A 143 -15.44 -23.12 -2.37
N ALA A 144 -16.46 -23.82 -2.88
CA ALA A 144 -17.61 -24.25 -2.08
C ALA A 144 -17.28 -25.35 -1.06
N ILE A 145 -16.14 -26.05 -1.23
CA ILE A 145 -15.68 -27.14 -0.35
C ILE A 145 -14.84 -26.62 0.83
N ALA A 146 -14.35 -25.37 0.75
CA ALA A 146 -13.56 -24.71 1.79
C ALA A 146 -14.42 -24.00 2.86
#